data_AF-A0A9D5VDF0-F1
#
_entry.id   AF-A0A9D5VDF0-F1
#
_cell.length_a   1.000
_cell.length_b   1.000
_cell.length_c   1.000
_cell.angle_alpha   90.00
_cell.angle_beta   90.00
_cell.angle_gamma   90.00
#
_symmetry.space_group_name_H-M   'P 1'
#
loop_
_entity.id
_entity.type
_entity.pdbx_description
1 polymer ?
#
loop_
_entity_poly.entity_id
_entity_poly.type
_entity_poly.pdbx_seq_one_letter_code
_entity_poly.pdbx_strand_id
1 'polypeptide(L)'
;MAKSIAQISRRSLLLIIAVITISGLSLLLFLKSVTDERHESAELNAQRLFAEHVAKTLKFYTGIVEGMARQARVQDLLNFPDPLEAEAWALEARGYLPRAIGLALVTEDEQIMGDPLALRLGPKCVDDVRRTLQDKVLASTPPVHREVPSLEHFDIVRPVTVGGRTVGLVFASFSTSIFKDVLEREIQPGNYAVIYDGEGEVVADAGAEHKSDLRHQHDHEPSAISGSTWSLHSMQPPAGMEPVFAGLALALAGISIVVVLVTAWQINLIRAAVQGDYGQILGRLRGVREGKGGDDEEMTSSILESSDILHQVSRLLSQIDRALEQERKFNALHENFNTKLNDLVETRTAELHAAYKQLEAASAAKSQFLASMSHEFRTPLNAIIGFSQFLEMQCPNLNNTYAHDIHQSGQALLAIIDQILVLTEMDRDTVHVNVDTIDLDEILPAAIGAIQGLADRMGVTVSSTWTPSTWTRSCPPQSAP
;
A
#
# COMPACT_ATOMS: atom_id res chain seq x y z
N MET A 1 -31.70 65.68 -6.70
CA MET A 1 -31.50 64.39 -6.01
C MET A 1 -31.36 63.21 -6.97
N ALA A 2 -32.38 62.85 -7.75
CA ALA A 2 -32.38 61.64 -8.59
C ALA A 2 -31.16 61.48 -9.53
N LYS A 3 -30.72 62.55 -10.21
CA LYS A 3 -29.56 62.50 -11.12
C LYS A 3 -28.22 62.25 -10.41
N SER A 4 -28.02 62.80 -9.21
CA SER A 4 -26.78 62.65 -8.43
C SER A 4 -26.72 61.27 -7.75
N ILE A 5 -27.85 60.78 -7.22
CA ILE A 5 -27.99 59.42 -6.67
C ILE A 5 -27.81 58.36 -7.77
N ALA A 6 -28.39 58.57 -8.96
CA ALA A 6 -28.22 57.66 -10.09
C ALA A 6 -26.76 57.57 -10.56
N GLN A 7 -26.06 58.71 -10.64
CA GLN A 7 -24.67 58.77 -11.11
C GLN A 7 -23.69 58.14 -10.10
N ILE A 8 -23.97 58.24 -8.80
CA ILE A 8 -23.21 57.58 -7.73
C ILE A 8 -23.50 56.07 -7.72
N SER A 9 -24.77 55.65 -7.88
CA SER A 9 -25.14 54.22 -7.97
C SER A 9 -24.45 53.51 -9.14
N ARG A 10 -24.27 54.23 -10.26
CA ARG A 10 -23.61 53.70 -11.46
C ARG A 10 -22.11 53.51 -11.25
N ARG A 11 -21.45 54.40 -10.49
CA ARG A 11 -20.03 54.25 -10.14
C ARG A 11 -19.79 53.14 -9.12
N SER A 12 -20.68 52.97 -8.14
CA SER A 12 -20.60 51.84 -7.21
C SER A 12 -20.86 50.50 -7.92
N LEU A 13 -21.81 50.46 -8.87
CA LEU A 13 -22.09 49.26 -9.65
C LEU A 13 -20.86 48.82 -10.47
N LEU A 14 -20.18 49.77 -11.13
CA LEU A 14 -18.98 49.48 -11.92
C LEU A 14 -17.81 48.96 -11.07
N LEU A 15 -17.61 49.51 -9.86
CA LEU A 15 -16.59 49.01 -8.93
C LEU A 15 -16.91 47.60 -8.44
N ILE A 16 -18.17 47.31 -8.10
CA ILE A 16 -18.62 45.97 -7.68
C ILE A 16 -18.39 44.97 -8.81
N ILE A 17 -18.77 45.30 -10.05
CA ILE A 17 -18.55 44.44 -11.21
C ILE A 17 -17.06 44.19 -11.42
N ALA A 18 -16.21 45.22 -11.36
CA ALA A 18 -14.77 45.07 -11.54
C ALA A 18 -14.15 44.13 -10.47
N VAL A 19 -14.54 44.29 -9.20
CA VAL A 19 -14.08 43.40 -8.12
C VAL A 19 -14.52 41.96 -8.37
N ILE A 20 -15.80 41.74 -8.70
CA ILE A 20 -16.32 40.40 -8.98
C ILE A 20 -15.55 39.76 -10.14
N THR A 21 -15.28 40.51 -11.21
CA THR A 21 -14.53 39.97 -12.37
C THR A 21 -13.09 39.64 -12.05
N ILE A 22 -12.40 40.46 -11.25
CA ILE A 22 -11.00 40.22 -10.88
C ILE A 22 -10.90 39.03 -9.92
N SER A 23 -11.79 38.94 -8.93
CA SER A 23 -11.87 37.80 -8.02
C SER A 23 -12.23 36.50 -8.75
N GLY A 24 -13.17 36.56 -9.71
CA GLY A 24 -13.53 35.42 -10.54
C GLY A 24 -12.38 34.93 -11.42
N LEU A 25 -11.62 35.86 -12.03
CA LEU A 25 -10.44 35.54 -12.83
C LEU A 25 -9.32 34.94 -11.98
N SER A 26 -9.10 35.48 -10.77
CA SER A 26 -8.11 34.95 -9.82
C SER A 26 -8.46 33.53 -9.36
N LEU A 27 -9.76 33.26 -9.11
CA LEU A 27 -10.24 31.93 -8.75
C LEU A 27 -10.06 30.95 -9.92
N LEU A 28 -10.36 31.37 -11.15
CA LEU A 28 -10.14 30.56 -12.36
C LEU A 28 -8.67 30.22 -12.58
N LEU A 29 -7.76 31.18 -12.41
CA LEU A 29 -6.32 30.94 -12.53
C LEU A 29 -5.80 30.02 -11.42
N PHE A 30 -6.32 30.15 -10.20
CA PHE A 30 -5.99 29.26 -9.09
C PHE A 30 -6.51 27.83 -9.34
N LEU A 31 -7.77 27.68 -9.76
CA LEU A 31 -8.34 26.37 -10.14
C LEU A 31 -7.52 25.72 -11.25
N LYS A 32 -7.14 26.48 -12.29
CA LYS A 32 -6.28 25.99 -13.38
C LYS A 32 -4.88 25.58 -12.90
N SER A 33 -4.31 26.32 -11.95
CA SER A 33 -3.00 26.02 -11.35
C SER A 33 -3.00 24.74 -10.53
N VAL A 34 -4.13 24.38 -9.91
CA VAL A 34 -4.25 23.14 -9.14
C VAL A 34 -4.43 21.93 -10.07
N THR A 35 -4.97 22.13 -11.27
CA THR A 35 -5.20 21.08 -12.29
C THR A 35 -4.07 20.97 -13.34
N ASP A 36 -2.88 21.51 -13.07
CA ASP A 36 -1.83 21.71 -14.08
C ASP A 36 -1.12 20.39 -14.51
N GLU A 37 -0.81 20.25 -15.82
CA GLU A 37 -0.12 19.11 -16.47
C GLU A 37 1.22 18.72 -15.80
N ARG A 38 1.78 19.61 -14.97
CA ARG A 38 3.00 19.38 -14.20
C ARG A 38 2.83 18.33 -13.10
N HIS A 39 1.64 18.19 -12.52
CA HIS A 39 1.37 17.16 -11.53
C HIS A 39 1.29 15.78 -12.19
N GLU A 40 0.58 15.67 -13.31
CA GLU A 40 0.45 14.43 -14.08
C GLU A 40 1.81 13.94 -14.61
N SER A 41 2.66 14.85 -15.13
CA SER A 41 4.01 14.48 -15.58
C SER A 41 4.97 14.10 -14.44
N ALA A 42 4.83 14.69 -13.25
CA ALA A 42 5.61 14.29 -12.07
C ALA A 42 5.18 12.92 -11.55
N GLU A 43 3.89 12.64 -11.56
CA GLU A 43 3.29 11.36 -11.17
C GLU A 43 3.72 10.22 -12.11
N LEU A 44 3.61 10.42 -13.42
CA LEU A 44 4.08 9.47 -14.43
C LEU A 44 5.58 9.17 -14.29
N ASN A 45 6.39 10.20 -14.00
CA ASN A 45 7.82 10.01 -13.77
C ASN A 45 8.10 9.21 -12.49
N ALA A 46 7.36 9.45 -11.41
CA ALA A 46 7.48 8.70 -10.16
C ALA A 46 7.09 7.23 -10.35
N GLN A 47 5.97 6.96 -11.03
CA GLN A 47 5.53 5.60 -11.35
C GLN A 47 6.54 4.87 -12.25
N ARG A 48 7.14 5.56 -13.21
CA ARG A 48 8.19 5.00 -14.06
C ARG A 48 9.44 4.63 -13.27
N LEU A 49 9.91 5.51 -12.39
CA LEU A 49 11.06 5.22 -11.51
C LEU A 49 10.78 4.02 -10.60
N PHE A 50 9.55 3.93 -10.08
CA PHE A 50 9.12 2.80 -9.26
C PHE A 50 9.12 1.49 -10.08
N ALA A 51 8.58 1.51 -11.30
CA ALA A 51 8.64 0.36 -12.21
C ALA A 51 10.09 -0.05 -12.54
N GLU A 52 11.02 0.90 -12.64
CA GLU A 52 12.45 0.62 -12.82
C GLU A 52 13.08 -0.10 -11.61
N HIS A 53 12.67 0.22 -10.37
CA HIS A 53 13.14 -0.49 -9.18
C HIS A 53 12.62 -1.93 -9.12
N VAL A 54 11.35 -2.15 -9.46
CA VAL A 54 10.79 -3.49 -9.60
C VAL A 54 11.54 -4.28 -10.69
N ALA A 55 11.79 -3.66 -11.84
CA ALA A 55 12.55 -4.28 -12.93
C ALA A 55 13.99 -4.64 -12.53
N LYS A 56 14.68 -3.78 -11.75
CA LYS A 56 16.01 -4.09 -11.21
C LYS A 56 15.98 -5.29 -10.26
N THR A 57 14.96 -5.38 -9.40
CA THR A 57 14.77 -6.55 -8.52
C THR A 57 14.57 -7.82 -9.33
N LEU A 58 13.68 -7.81 -10.33
CA LEU A 58 13.48 -8.97 -11.19
C LEU A 58 14.76 -9.36 -11.94
N LYS A 59 15.50 -8.37 -12.46
CA LYS A 59 16.78 -8.58 -13.15
C LYS A 59 17.84 -9.17 -12.23
N PHE A 60 17.87 -8.80 -10.95
CA PHE A 60 18.78 -9.37 -9.96
C PHE A 60 18.57 -10.89 -9.81
N TYR A 61 17.34 -11.32 -9.52
CA TYR A 61 17.03 -12.76 -9.42
C TYR A 61 17.27 -13.50 -10.73
N THR A 62 16.87 -12.90 -11.85
CA THR A 62 17.13 -13.44 -13.18
C THR A 62 18.62 -13.66 -13.44
N GLY A 63 19.45 -12.69 -13.04
CA GLY A 63 20.90 -12.77 -13.20
C GLY A 63 21.55 -13.86 -12.35
N ILE A 64 21.01 -14.13 -11.15
CA ILE A 64 21.51 -15.23 -10.31
C ILE A 64 21.23 -16.58 -10.99
N VAL A 65 19.98 -16.81 -11.43
CA VAL A 65 19.59 -18.06 -12.09
C VAL A 65 20.34 -18.24 -13.42
N GLU A 66 20.55 -17.16 -14.17
CA GLU A 66 21.38 -17.19 -15.37
C GLU A 66 22.84 -17.53 -15.06
N GLY A 67 23.37 -17.02 -13.94
CA GLY A 67 24.70 -17.39 -13.44
C GLY A 67 24.79 -18.88 -13.11
N MET A 68 23.77 -19.44 -12.44
CA MET A 68 23.68 -20.87 -12.14
C MET A 68 23.66 -21.73 -13.41
N ALA A 69 22.87 -21.34 -14.41
CA ALA A 69 22.79 -22.05 -15.69
C ALA A 69 24.14 -22.10 -16.45
N ARG A 70 25.08 -21.19 -16.14
CA ARG A 70 26.42 -21.16 -16.74
C ARG A 70 27.47 -21.93 -15.94
N GLN A 71 27.14 -22.47 -14.76
CA GLN A 71 28.09 -23.22 -13.95
C GLN A 71 28.44 -24.57 -14.59
N ALA A 72 29.72 -24.93 -14.57
CA ALA A 72 30.19 -26.22 -15.09
C ALA A 72 29.51 -27.40 -14.35
N ARG A 73 29.38 -27.31 -13.03
CA ARG A 73 28.69 -28.33 -12.21
C ARG A 73 27.24 -28.58 -12.66
N VAL A 74 26.50 -27.51 -12.99
CA VAL A 74 25.11 -27.62 -13.48
C VAL A 74 25.06 -28.25 -14.87
N GLN A 75 26.01 -27.89 -15.74
CA GLN A 75 26.14 -28.50 -17.06
C GLN A 75 26.46 -30.00 -16.98
N ASP A 76 27.34 -30.38 -16.04
CA ASP A 76 27.72 -31.77 -15.82
C ASP A 76 26.55 -32.58 -15.25
N LEU A 77 25.82 -32.07 -14.25
CA LEU A 77 24.63 -32.70 -13.68
C LEU A 77 23.51 -32.91 -14.71
N LEU A 78 23.42 -32.06 -15.73
CA LEU A 78 22.43 -32.21 -16.81
C LEU A 78 22.91 -33.15 -17.92
N ASN A 79 24.21 -33.21 -18.20
CA ASN A 79 24.79 -34.16 -19.16
C ASN A 79 24.84 -35.59 -18.61
N PHE A 80 25.01 -35.74 -17.29
CA PHE A 80 25.07 -37.01 -16.58
C PHE A 80 24.08 -36.99 -15.40
N PRO A 81 22.78 -37.19 -15.66
CA PRO A 81 21.74 -37.02 -14.65
C PRO A 81 21.87 -38.00 -13.49
N ASP A 82 22.13 -37.47 -12.29
CA ASP A 82 21.96 -38.17 -11.02
C ASP A 82 20.97 -37.38 -10.13
N PRO A 83 19.77 -37.92 -9.86
CA PRO A 83 18.77 -37.24 -9.05
C PRO A 83 19.24 -36.87 -7.64
N LEU A 84 20.06 -37.70 -7.00
CA LEU A 84 20.54 -37.47 -5.64
C LEU A 84 21.56 -36.34 -5.59
N GLU A 85 22.48 -36.30 -6.56
CA GLU A 85 23.46 -35.21 -6.67
C GLU A 85 22.80 -33.89 -7.08
N ALA A 86 21.80 -33.94 -7.97
CA ALA A 86 21.03 -32.78 -8.37
C ALA A 86 20.17 -32.23 -7.22
N GLU A 87 19.58 -33.10 -6.39
CA GLU A 87 18.88 -32.71 -5.17
C GLU A 87 19.83 -32.05 -4.16
N ALA A 88 21.00 -32.66 -3.91
CA ALA A 88 22.01 -32.09 -3.03
C ALA A 88 22.49 -30.71 -3.51
N TRP A 89 22.75 -30.56 -4.81
CA TRP A 89 23.06 -29.27 -5.42
C TRP A 89 21.93 -28.27 -5.23
N ALA A 90 20.67 -28.67 -5.45
CA ALA A 90 19.53 -27.77 -5.32
C ALA A 90 19.34 -27.26 -3.88
N LEU A 91 19.49 -28.14 -2.88
CA LEU A 91 19.41 -27.78 -1.47
C LEU A 91 20.55 -26.83 -1.06
N GLU A 92 21.78 -27.12 -1.50
CA GLU A 92 22.95 -26.27 -1.27
C GLU A 92 22.77 -24.89 -1.92
N ALA A 93 22.47 -24.85 -3.22
CA ALA A 93 22.33 -23.63 -4.00
C ALA A 93 21.15 -22.76 -3.53
N ARG A 94 20.03 -23.37 -3.09
CA ARG A 94 18.90 -22.64 -2.51
C ARG A 94 19.27 -21.90 -1.23
N GLY A 95 20.20 -22.42 -0.43
CA GLY A 95 20.70 -21.73 0.77
C GLY A 95 21.28 -20.34 0.49
N TYR A 96 21.72 -20.09 -0.75
CA TYR A 96 22.23 -18.80 -1.20
C TYR A 96 21.20 -17.94 -1.95
N LEU A 97 20.00 -18.47 -2.19
CA LEU A 97 18.93 -17.77 -2.89
C LEU A 97 17.93 -17.17 -1.89
N PRO A 98 17.96 -15.84 -1.65
CA PRO A 98 17.01 -15.23 -0.74
C PRO A 98 15.58 -15.43 -1.25
N ARG A 99 14.70 -15.95 -0.38
CA ARG A 99 13.26 -16.15 -0.64
C ARG A 99 12.94 -17.04 -1.85
N ALA A 100 13.87 -17.89 -2.27
CA ALA A 100 13.57 -18.99 -3.17
C ALA A 100 12.71 -20.03 -2.45
N ILE A 101 11.58 -20.36 -3.05
CA ILE A 101 10.71 -21.46 -2.62
C ILE A 101 11.30 -22.77 -3.16
N GLY A 102 11.78 -22.74 -4.40
CA GLY A 102 12.23 -23.93 -5.08
C GLY A 102 13.38 -23.73 -6.06
N LEU A 103 14.14 -24.81 -6.25
CA LEU A 103 15.23 -24.89 -7.21
C LEU A 103 15.31 -26.33 -7.74
N ALA A 104 15.37 -26.46 -9.06
CA ALA A 104 15.48 -27.76 -9.72
C ALA A 104 16.22 -27.65 -11.05
N LEU A 105 16.76 -28.78 -11.49
CA LEU A 105 17.25 -29.02 -12.84
C LEU A 105 16.19 -29.80 -13.61
N VAL A 106 16.04 -29.48 -14.89
CA VAL A 106 15.13 -30.18 -15.78
C VAL A 106 15.93 -30.71 -16.96
N THR A 107 15.93 -32.03 -17.15
CA THR A 107 16.65 -32.67 -18.26
C THR A 107 15.92 -32.47 -19.60
N GLU A 108 16.58 -32.79 -20.72
CA GLU A 108 15.93 -32.82 -22.04
C GLU A 108 14.74 -33.80 -22.08
N ASP A 109 14.78 -34.87 -21.28
CA ASP A 109 13.72 -35.88 -21.16
C ASP A 109 12.60 -35.47 -20.17
N GLU A 110 12.52 -34.18 -19.84
CA GLU A 110 11.52 -33.60 -18.93
C GLU A 110 11.60 -34.13 -17.48
N GLN A 111 12.69 -34.79 -17.10
CA GLN A 111 12.90 -35.25 -15.72
C GLN A 111 13.30 -34.05 -14.86
N ILE A 112 12.53 -33.82 -13.80
CA ILE A 112 12.79 -32.74 -12.83
C ILE A 112 13.56 -33.33 -11.65
N MET A 113 14.72 -32.76 -11.34
CA MET A 113 15.64 -33.21 -10.30
C MET A 113 15.99 -32.03 -9.40
N GLY A 114 15.74 -32.11 -8.11
CA GLY A 114 15.93 -30.98 -7.20
C GLY A 114 15.21 -31.17 -5.88
N ASP A 115 14.96 -30.08 -5.17
CA ASP A 115 14.38 -30.13 -3.82
C ASP A 115 12.96 -30.76 -3.81
N PRO A 116 12.72 -31.82 -3.02
CA PRO A 116 11.41 -32.49 -2.90
C PRO A 116 10.29 -31.61 -2.33
N LEU A 117 10.61 -30.64 -1.45
CA LEU A 117 9.62 -29.71 -0.89
C LEU A 117 9.25 -28.61 -1.89
N ALA A 118 10.21 -28.23 -2.74
CA ALA A 118 10.07 -27.32 -3.87
C ALA A 118 9.30 -27.91 -5.05
N LEU A 119 9.22 -29.25 -5.12
CA LEU A 119 8.53 -30.01 -6.17
C LEU A 119 6.99 -30.04 -6.02
N ARG A 120 6.39 -29.09 -5.28
CA ARG A 120 4.95 -28.79 -5.38
C ARG A 120 4.67 -27.90 -6.59
N LEU A 121 5.20 -28.30 -7.74
CA LEU A 121 4.90 -27.69 -9.01
C LEU A 121 3.43 -27.97 -9.27
N GLY A 122 2.63 -26.92 -9.19
CA GLY A 122 1.28 -26.92 -9.70
C GLY A 122 1.22 -27.47 -11.13
N PRO A 123 0.11 -28.09 -11.58
CA PRO A 123 -0.01 -28.55 -12.96
C PRO A 123 0.35 -27.47 -13.99
N LYS A 124 -0.02 -26.19 -13.76
CA LYS A 124 0.37 -25.09 -14.68
C LYS A 124 1.87 -24.85 -14.71
N CYS A 125 2.53 -24.93 -13.55
CA CYS A 125 3.97 -24.73 -13.45
C CYS A 125 4.76 -25.80 -14.23
N VAL A 126 4.35 -27.07 -14.11
CA VAL A 126 4.95 -28.16 -14.88
C VAL A 126 4.75 -27.95 -16.38
N ASP A 127 3.55 -27.52 -16.78
CA ASP A 127 3.24 -27.24 -18.19
C ASP A 127 4.07 -26.05 -18.74
N ASP A 128 4.32 -25.04 -17.93
CA ASP A 128 5.18 -23.89 -18.27
C ASP A 128 6.64 -24.30 -18.46
N VAL A 129 7.16 -25.15 -17.58
CA VAL A 129 8.50 -25.72 -17.72
C VAL A 129 8.61 -26.53 -19.01
N ARG A 130 7.62 -27.40 -19.29
CA ARG A 130 7.58 -28.22 -20.51
C ARG A 130 7.53 -27.36 -21.77
N ARG A 131 6.68 -26.33 -21.79
CA ARG A 131 6.62 -25.36 -22.90
C ARG A 131 7.93 -24.61 -23.10
N THR A 132 8.66 -24.32 -22.02
CA THR A 132 9.97 -23.66 -22.11
C THR A 132 11.00 -24.55 -22.82
N LEU A 133 11.02 -25.86 -22.54
CA LEU A 133 11.88 -26.83 -23.23
C LEU A 133 11.59 -26.89 -24.73
N GLN A 134 10.30 -26.90 -25.11
CA GLN A 134 9.86 -27.13 -26.49
C GLN A 134 9.95 -25.86 -27.35
N ASP A 135 9.41 -24.74 -26.87
CA ASP A 135 9.18 -23.55 -27.69
C ASP A 135 10.15 -22.40 -27.40
N LYS A 136 10.96 -22.48 -26.32
CA LYS A 136 11.83 -21.39 -25.81
C LYS A 136 11.10 -20.05 -25.53
N VAL A 137 9.76 -20.04 -25.55
CA VAL A 137 8.93 -18.82 -25.44
C VAL A 137 8.96 -18.23 -24.03
N LEU A 138 8.87 -19.07 -23.00
CA LEU A 138 8.82 -18.68 -21.59
C LEU A 138 10.17 -18.19 -21.02
N ALA A 139 11.28 -18.33 -21.76
CA ALA A 139 12.56 -17.78 -21.32
C ALA A 139 12.54 -16.24 -21.19
N SER A 140 11.58 -15.57 -21.82
CA SER A 140 11.50 -14.11 -21.87
C SER A 140 10.66 -13.48 -20.75
N THR A 141 9.76 -14.23 -20.10
CA THR A 141 8.86 -13.69 -19.08
C THR A 141 8.63 -14.67 -17.93
N PRO A 142 8.73 -14.22 -16.67
CA PRO A 142 8.49 -15.09 -15.52
C PRO A 142 6.99 -15.35 -15.36
N PRO A 143 6.51 -16.61 -15.46
CA PRO A 143 5.12 -16.94 -15.16
C PRO A 143 4.86 -16.79 -13.65
N VAL A 144 3.60 -16.55 -13.29
CA VAL A 144 3.16 -16.38 -11.90
C VAL A 144 2.10 -17.42 -11.59
N HIS A 145 2.31 -18.17 -10.50
CA HIS A 145 1.43 -19.24 -10.06
C HIS A 145 0.79 -18.91 -8.71
N ARG A 146 -0.51 -19.18 -8.62
CA ARG A 146 -1.38 -18.78 -7.49
C ARG A 146 -2.26 -19.91 -6.97
N GLU A 147 -1.95 -21.14 -7.37
CA GLU A 147 -2.81 -22.31 -7.13
C GLU A 147 -2.89 -22.68 -5.66
N VAL A 148 -1.83 -22.37 -4.89
CA VAL A 148 -1.79 -22.57 -3.44
C VAL A 148 -1.77 -21.20 -2.77
N PRO A 149 -2.87 -20.80 -2.09
CA PRO A 149 -2.91 -19.57 -1.31
C PRO A 149 -1.74 -19.53 -0.32
N SER A 150 -1.11 -18.36 -0.12
CA SER A 150 0.10 -18.14 0.70
C SER A 150 1.43 -18.70 0.15
N LEU A 151 1.41 -19.43 -0.97
CA LEU A 151 2.59 -19.89 -1.71
C LEU A 151 2.60 -19.37 -3.15
N GLU A 152 2.06 -18.17 -3.34
CA GLU A 152 2.13 -17.46 -4.61
C GLU A 152 3.59 -17.20 -4.98
N HIS A 153 3.93 -17.53 -6.22
CA HIS A 153 5.30 -17.53 -6.68
C HIS A 153 5.41 -17.17 -8.15
N PHE A 154 6.60 -16.73 -8.52
CA PHE A 154 6.98 -16.54 -9.91
C PHE A 154 8.20 -17.39 -10.23
N ASP A 155 8.27 -17.87 -11.46
CA ASP A 155 9.33 -18.77 -11.87
C ASP A 155 10.32 -18.09 -12.81
N ILE A 156 11.58 -18.44 -12.66
CA ILE A 156 12.64 -18.07 -13.57
C ILE A 156 13.22 -19.35 -14.14
N VAL A 157 13.17 -19.45 -15.46
CA VAL A 157 13.69 -20.60 -16.20
C VAL A 157 14.81 -20.15 -17.13
N ARG A 158 15.95 -20.83 -17.05
CA ARG A 158 17.13 -20.51 -17.86
C ARG A 158 17.68 -21.76 -18.55
N PRO A 159 17.83 -21.74 -19.89
CA PRO A 159 18.39 -22.88 -20.60
C PRO A 159 19.87 -23.03 -20.26
N VAL A 160 20.29 -24.27 -20.04
CA VAL A 160 21.68 -24.66 -19.86
C VAL A 160 22.20 -25.13 -21.21
N THR A 161 23.26 -24.51 -21.70
CA THR A 161 23.83 -24.83 -23.02
C THR A 161 25.28 -25.27 -22.92
N VAL A 162 25.61 -26.39 -23.56
CA VAL A 162 26.97 -26.92 -23.68
C VAL A 162 27.29 -27.07 -25.16
N GLY A 163 28.37 -26.44 -25.63
CA GLY A 163 28.76 -26.48 -27.05
C GLY A 163 27.70 -25.93 -28.01
N GLY A 164 26.82 -25.03 -27.55
CA GLY A 164 25.73 -24.46 -28.35
C GLY A 164 24.44 -25.30 -28.39
N ARG A 165 24.43 -26.50 -27.77
CA ARG A 165 23.24 -27.33 -27.59
C ARG A 165 22.64 -27.11 -26.20
N THR A 166 21.33 -26.93 -26.11
CA THR A 166 20.62 -26.92 -24.81
C THR A 166 20.65 -28.35 -24.26
N VAL A 167 21.12 -28.55 -23.03
CA VAL A 167 21.21 -29.87 -22.36
C VAL A 167 20.18 -30.02 -21.23
N GLY A 168 19.44 -28.95 -20.94
CA GLY A 168 18.40 -28.91 -19.93
C GLY A 168 18.11 -27.47 -19.50
N LEU A 169 17.42 -27.32 -18.38
CA LEU A 169 17.05 -26.03 -17.79
C LEU A 169 17.45 -25.98 -16.31
N VAL A 170 17.79 -24.78 -15.85
CA VAL A 170 17.66 -24.42 -14.44
C VAL A 170 16.29 -23.79 -14.25
N PHE A 171 15.55 -24.33 -13.28
CA PHE A 171 14.26 -23.82 -12.83
C PHE A 171 14.42 -23.32 -11.40
N ALA A 172 14.01 -22.07 -11.15
CA ALA A 172 13.98 -21.50 -9.81
C ALA A 172 12.63 -20.80 -9.58
N SER A 173 12.04 -21.02 -8.41
CA SER A 173 10.76 -20.47 -8.01
C SER A 173 10.92 -19.57 -6.79
N PHE A 174 10.32 -18.38 -6.84
CA PHE A 174 10.50 -17.32 -5.84
C PHE A 174 9.15 -16.79 -5.37
N SER A 175 9.05 -16.45 -4.08
CA SER A 175 7.81 -15.90 -3.54
C SER A 175 7.50 -14.53 -4.15
N THR A 176 6.24 -14.30 -4.53
CA THR A 176 5.77 -12.98 -4.98
C THR A 176 5.88 -11.90 -3.89
N SER A 177 5.98 -12.30 -2.62
CA SER A 177 6.20 -11.41 -1.48
C SER A 177 7.48 -10.58 -1.58
N ILE A 178 8.48 -11.00 -2.38
CA ILE A 178 9.67 -10.19 -2.71
C ILE A 178 9.25 -8.82 -3.25
N PHE A 179 8.25 -8.78 -4.13
CA PHE A 179 7.80 -7.54 -4.75
C PHE A 179 6.91 -6.74 -3.81
N LYS A 180 6.15 -7.41 -2.94
CA LYS A 180 5.40 -6.73 -1.89
C LYS A 180 6.31 -5.89 -0.99
N ASP A 181 7.43 -6.45 -0.52
CA ASP A 181 8.43 -5.70 0.26
C ASP A 181 9.02 -4.50 -0.49
N VAL A 182 9.27 -4.66 -1.81
CA VAL A 182 9.77 -3.55 -2.64
C VAL A 182 8.72 -2.45 -2.74
N LEU A 183 7.45 -2.84 -2.94
CA LEU A 183 6.35 -1.89 -3.03
C LEU A 183 6.16 -1.14 -1.70
N GLU A 184 6.16 -1.85 -0.56
CA GLU A 184 5.95 -1.27 0.78
C GLU A 184 7.06 -0.29 1.19
N ARG A 185 8.30 -0.47 0.71
CA ARG A 185 9.41 0.45 1.02
C ARG A 185 9.37 1.74 0.23
N GLU A 186 8.82 1.71 -0.98
CA GLU A 186 8.83 2.85 -1.90
C GLU A 186 7.51 3.61 -1.91
N ILE A 187 6.42 2.98 -1.50
CA ILE A 187 5.10 3.60 -1.50
C ILE A 187 5.00 4.70 -0.43
N GLN A 188 4.46 5.85 -0.83
CA GLN A 188 4.20 6.94 0.11
C GLN A 188 2.95 6.64 0.94
N PRO A 189 2.87 7.10 2.20
CA PRO A 189 1.67 6.94 3.03
C PRO A 189 0.42 7.46 2.31
N GLY A 190 -0.62 6.63 2.24
CA GLY A 190 -1.88 6.95 1.57
C GLY A 190 -1.94 6.55 0.09
N ASN A 191 -0.81 6.28 -0.56
CA ASN A 191 -0.80 5.77 -1.93
C ASN A 191 -1.07 4.25 -1.97
N TYR A 192 -1.48 3.76 -3.13
CA TYR A 192 -1.67 2.34 -3.41
C TYR A 192 -0.93 1.95 -4.69
N ALA A 193 -0.30 0.78 -4.71
CA ALA A 193 0.44 0.28 -5.87
C ALA A 193 0.20 -1.21 -6.09
N VAL A 194 0.05 -1.60 -7.35
CA VAL A 194 -0.21 -2.97 -7.78
C VAL A 194 0.64 -3.32 -8.98
N ILE A 195 1.26 -4.49 -8.92
CA ILE A 195 1.92 -5.12 -10.06
C ILE A 195 0.95 -6.15 -10.65
N TYR A 196 0.70 -6.04 -11.95
CA TYR A 196 -0.08 -7.03 -12.71
C TYR A 196 0.83 -7.81 -13.64
N ASP A 197 0.51 -9.08 -13.86
CA ASP A 197 1.17 -9.89 -14.88
C ASP A 197 0.64 -9.60 -16.29
N GLY A 198 1.15 -10.32 -17.30
CA GLY A 198 0.72 -10.17 -18.69
C GLY A 198 -0.72 -10.63 -18.96
N GLU A 199 -1.36 -11.32 -18.02
CA GLU A 199 -2.77 -11.75 -18.09
C GLU A 199 -3.70 -10.76 -17.36
N GLY A 200 -3.14 -9.75 -16.69
CA GLY A 200 -3.90 -8.75 -15.93
C GLY A 200 -4.23 -9.19 -14.50
N GLU A 201 -3.57 -10.23 -13.98
CA GLU A 201 -3.77 -10.72 -12.62
C GLU A 201 -2.71 -10.15 -11.67
N VAL A 202 -3.08 -9.96 -10.40
CA VAL A 202 -2.20 -9.33 -9.40
C VAL A 202 -1.01 -10.22 -9.08
N VAL A 203 0.20 -9.66 -9.14
CA VAL A 203 1.45 -10.28 -8.72
C VAL A 203 1.78 -9.89 -7.28
N ALA A 204 1.68 -8.60 -6.98
CA ALA A 204 1.86 -8.04 -5.63
C ALA A 204 1.16 -6.70 -5.51
N ASP A 205 0.69 -6.37 -4.31
CA ASP A 205 0.07 -5.10 -3.97
C ASP A 205 0.56 -4.54 -2.63
N ALA A 206 0.57 -3.22 -2.50
CA ALA A 206 0.88 -2.52 -1.25
C ALA A 206 0.12 -1.19 -1.14
N GLY A 207 -0.15 -0.75 0.08
CA GLY A 207 -0.82 0.54 0.36
C GLY A 207 -2.22 0.40 0.99
N ALA A 208 -2.90 1.52 1.13
CA ALA A 208 -4.14 1.61 1.92
C ALA A 208 -5.31 0.79 1.33
N GLU A 209 -6.03 0.10 2.22
CA GLU A 209 -7.08 -0.87 1.97
C GLU A 209 -8.22 -0.37 1.05
N HIS A 210 -8.10 -0.58 -0.26
CA HIS A 210 -9.26 -0.54 -1.15
C HIS A 210 -9.21 -1.65 -2.20
N LYS A 211 -9.18 -2.90 -1.73
CA LYS A 211 -9.18 -4.10 -2.61
C LYS A 211 -10.44 -4.28 -3.48
N SER A 212 -11.51 -3.50 -3.27
CA SER A 212 -12.85 -3.85 -3.78
C SER A 212 -13.32 -3.16 -5.07
N ASP A 213 -12.70 -2.05 -5.52
CA ASP A 213 -13.16 -1.30 -6.71
C ASP A 213 -12.11 -1.14 -7.84
N LEU A 214 -10.95 -1.78 -7.71
CA LEU A 214 -9.76 -1.53 -8.55
C LEU A 214 -9.85 -2.00 -10.01
N ARG A 215 -10.85 -2.82 -10.38
CA ARG A 215 -10.97 -3.32 -11.77
C ARG A 215 -11.50 -2.29 -12.76
N HIS A 216 -12.04 -1.16 -12.30
CA HIS A 216 -12.80 -0.23 -13.15
C HIS A 216 -12.32 1.22 -13.16
N GLN A 217 -11.21 1.53 -12.51
CA GLN A 217 -10.67 2.90 -12.46
C GLN A 217 -9.21 2.86 -12.89
N HIS A 218 -8.95 3.00 -14.19
CA HIS A 218 -7.61 3.08 -14.77
C HIS A 218 -7.55 4.36 -15.61
N ASP A 219 -7.46 5.52 -14.96
CA ASP A 219 -7.36 6.81 -15.65
C ASP A 219 -5.94 7.09 -16.19
N HIS A 220 -4.93 6.32 -15.78
CA HIS A 220 -3.54 6.48 -16.21
C HIS A 220 -2.97 5.20 -16.83
N GLU A 221 -2.09 5.37 -17.84
CA GLU A 221 -1.43 4.25 -18.52
C GLU A 221 -0.52 3.46 -17.56
N PRO A 222 -0.53 2.12 -17.62
CA PRO A 222 0.40 1.28 -16.87
C PRO A 222 1.86 1.61 -17.20
N SER A 223 2.71 1.56 -16.17
CA SER A 223 4.17 1.58 -16.38
C SER A 223 4.69 0.16 -16.60
N ALA A 224 5.21 -0.13 -17.79
CA ALA A 224 5.75 -1.44 -18.12
C ALA A 224 7.03 -1.76 -17.32
N ILE A 225 7.13 -2.98 -16.80
CA ILE A 225 8.28 -3.46 -16.05
C ILE A 225 9.25 -4.15 -17.02
N SER A 226 10.38 -3.49 -17.27
CA SER A 226 11.38 -3.95 -18.23
C SER A 226 11.89 -5.36 -17.90
N GLY A 227 11.93 -6.24 -18.92
CA GLY A 227 12.34 -7.64 -18.76
C GLY A 227 11.20 -8.57 -18.36
N SER A 228 9.94 -8.12 -18.44
CA SER A 228 8.74 -8.91 -18.19
C SER A 228 7.56 -8.39 -19.02
N THR A 229 6.43 -9.11 -18.99
CA THR A 229 5.12 -8.61 -19.43
C THR A 229 4.37 -7.86 -18.33
N TRP A 230 4.98 -7.69 -17.16
CA TRP A 230 4.30 -7.12 -16.02
C TRP A 230 4.18 -5.61 -16.13
N SER A 231 3.17 -5.07 -15.47
CA SER A 231 2.91 -3.64 -15.43
C SER A 231 2.65 -3.18 -14.00
N LEU A 232 3.16 -2.00 -13.66
CA LEU A 232 2.94 -1.34 -12.39
C LEU A 232 1.87 -0.27 -12.55
N HIS A 233 0.87 -0.31 -11.68
CA HIS A 233 -0.10 0.75 -11.49
C HIS A 233 0.12 1.36 -10.12
N SER A 234 0.22 2.68 -10.06
CA SER A 234 0.23 3.44 -8.83
C SER A 234 -0.99 4.34 -8.84
N MET A 235 -1.68 4.44 -7.70
CA MET A 235 -2.76 5.37 -7.48
C MET A 235 -2.44 6.23 -6.27
N GLN A 236 -2.49 7.54 -6.48
CA GLN A 236 -2.68 8.48 -5.40
C GLN A 236 -4.17 8.61 -5.10
N PRO A 237 -4.58 8.61 -3.82
CA PRO A 237 -5.93 9.03 -3.49
C PRO A 237 -6.14 10.44 -4.06
N PRO A 238 -7.31 10.75 -4.61
CA PRO A 238 -7.57 12.07 -5.19
C PRO A 238 -7.18 13.11 -4.14
N ALA A 239 -6.28 14.03 -4.51
CA ALA A 239 -5.79 15.05 -3.61
C ALA A 239 -7.00 15.64 -2.88
N GLY A 240 -7.04 15.47 -1.55
CA GLY A 240 -8.17 15.94 -0.76
C GLY A 240 -8.43 17.39 -1.12
N MET A 241 -9.68 17.81 -1.30
CA MET A 241 -10.02 19.17 -1.74
C MET A 241 -9.52 20.28 -0.79
N GLU A 242 -8.78 19.96 0.29
CA GLU A 242 -8.21 20.91 1.24
C GLU A 242 -7.48 22.11 0.62
N PRO A 243 -6.55 22.00 -0.36
CA PRO A 243 -5.91 23.18 -0.93
C PRO A 243 -6.89 23.99 -1.79
N VAL A 244 -7.89 23.34 -2.39
CA VAL A 244 -8.97 24.00 -3.14
C VAL A 244 -9.88 24.77 -2.18
N PHE A 245 -10.29 24.15 -1.07
CA PHE A 245 -11.12 24.76 -0.03
C PHE A 245 -10.38 25.87 0.72
N ALA A 246 -9.08 25.72 0.99
CA ALA A 246 -8.26 26.76 1.58
C ALA A 246 -8.12 27.97 0.64
N GLY A 247 -7.88 27.73 -0.65
CA GLY A 247 -7.85 28.79 -1.67
C GLY A 247 -9.21 29.48 -1.84
N LEU A 248 -10.30 28.71 -1.87
CA LEU A 248 -11.67 29.22 -1.92
C LEU A 248 -12.02 30.04 -0.68
N ALA A 249 -11.64 29.58 0.52
CA ALA A 249 -11.87 30.28 1.77
C ALA A 249 -11.13 31.63 1.81
N LEU A 250 -9.87 31.68 1.35
CA LEU A 250 -9.12 32.93 1.24
C LEU A 250 -9.75 33.89 0.22
N ALA A 251 -10.21 33.39 -0.93
CA ALA A 251 -10.91 34.19 -1.92
C ALA A 251 -12.24 34.75 -1.38
N LEU A 252 -13.05 33.92 -0.71
CA LEU A 252 -14.31 34.32 -0.08
C LEU A 252 -14.10 35.31 1.07
N ALA A 253 -13.05 35.14 1.88
CA ALA A 253 -12.67 36.09 2.91
C ALA A 253 -12.31 37.45 2.30
N GLY A 254 -11.52 37.46 1.21
CA GLY A 254 -11.20 38.67 0.47
C GLY A 254 -12.44 39.39 -0.08
N ILE A 255 -13.35 38.64 -0.71
CA ILE A 255 -14.63 39.18 -1.20
C ILE A 255 -15.46 39.74 -0.05
N SER A 256 -15.56 39.02 1.06
CA SER A 256 -16.33 39.44 2.24
C SER A 256 -15.82 40.75 2.82
N ILE A 257 -14.50 40.93 2.92
CA ILE A 257 -13.88 42.18 3.37
C ILE A 257 -14.27 43.34 2.43
N VAL A 258 -14.19 43.13 1.12
CA VAL A 258 -14.57 44.18 0.15
C VAL A 258 -16.06 44.51 0.25
N VAL A 259 -16.93 43.51 0.38
CA VAL A 259 -18.37 43.71 0.58
C VAL A 259 -18.65 44.49 1.87
N VAL A 260 -17.98 44.17 2.98
CA VAL A 260 -18.11 44.91 4.25
C VAL A 260 -17.67 46.36 4.08
N LEU A 261 -16.56 46.63 3.39
CA LEU A 261 -16.08 47.99 3.15
C LEU A 261 -17.04 48.79 2.26
N VAL A 262 -17.56 48.17 1.20
CA VAL A 262 -18.52 48.81 0.29
C VAL A 262 -19.85 49.08 0.99
N THR A 263 -20.36 48.12 1.78
CA THR A 263 -21.60 48.29 2.54
C THR A 263 -21.46 49.33 3.63
N ALA A 264 -20.35 49.36 4.37
CA ALA A 264 -20.05 50.41 5.35
C ALA A 264 -20.01 51.80 4.69
N TRP A 265 -19.37 51.90 3.52
CA TRP A 265 -19.34 53.14 2.75
C TRP A 265 -20.73 53.57 2.28
N GLN A 266 -21.55 52.66 1.74
CA GLN A 266 -22.92 52.94 1.34
C GLN A 266 -23.82 53.35 2.51
N ILE A 267 -23.73 52.65 3.65
CA ILE A 267 -24.48 52.98 4.86
C ILE A 267 -24.14 54.40 5.32
N ASN A 268 -22.86 54.78 5.32
CA ASN A 268 -22.45 56.12 5.69
C ASN A 268 -23.03 57.18 4.74
N LEU A 269 -23.08 56.87 3.45
CA LEU A 269 -23.68 57.73 2.42
C LEU A 269 -25.20 57.86 2.57
N ILE A 270 -25.89 56.76 2.83
CA ILE A 270 -27.34 56.74 3.08
C ILE A 270 -27.67 57.51 4.36
N ARG A 271 -26.90 57.34 5.45
CA ARG A 271 -27.07 58.14 6.67
C ARG A 271 -26.98 59.63 6.37
N ALA A 272 -26.00 60.04 5.56
CA ALA A 272 -25.85 61.45 5.17
C ALA A 272 -27.04 61.97 4.35
N ALA A 273 -27.62 61.14 3.47
CA ALA A 273 -28.81 61.50 2.68
C ALA A 273 -30.10 61.52 3.54
N VAL A 274 -30.32 60.47 4.32
CA VAL A 274 -31.51 60.30 5.17
C VAL A 274 -31.56 61.36 6.26
N GLN A 275 -30.43 61.77 6.86
CA GLN A 275 -30.44 62.88 7.82
C GLN A 275 -30.91 64.20 7.20
N GLY A 276 -30.62 64.43 5.91
CA GLY A 276 -31.15 65.58 5.17
C GLY A 276 -32.66 65.51 4.95
N ASP A 277 -33.16 64.34 4.54
CA ASP A 277 -34.58 64.13 4.21
C ASP A 277 -35.47 64.00 5.45
N TYR A 278 -34.99 63.33 6.51
CA TYR A 278 -35.70 63.23 7.79
C TYR A 278 -35.88 64.61 8.44
N GLY A 279 -34.91 65.52 8.25
CA GLY A 279 -35.05 66.93 8.62
C GLY A 279 -36.14 67.67 7.84
N GLN A 280 -36.30 67.39 6.55
CA GLN A 280 -37.39 67.95 5.74
C GLN A 280 -38.76 67.39 6.15
N ILE A 281 -38.86 66.09 6.40
CA ILE A 281 -40.10 65.43 6.81
C ILE A 281 -40.53 65.90 8.21
N LEU A 282 -39.60 65.97 9.18
CA LEU A 282 -39.87 66.56 10.49
C LEU A 282 -40.24 68.05 10.38
N GLY A 283 -39.66 68.79 9.44
CA GLY A 283 -40.05 70.16 9.13
C GLY A 283 -41.48 70.28 8.61
N ARG A 284 -41.91 69.38 7.72
CA ARG A 284 -43.28 69.32 7.19
C ARG A 284 -44.29 68.87 8.26
N LEU A 285 -43.97 67.84 9.04
CA LEU A 285 -44.80 67.36 10.15
C LEU A 285 -44.92 68.40 11.28
N ARG A 286 -43.85 69.17 11.55
CA ARG A 286 -43.88 70.30 12.48
C ARG A 286 -44.74 71.44 11.93
N GLY A 287 -44.68 71.69 10.62
CA GLY A 287 -45.58 72.63 9.92
C GLY A 287 -47.06 72.23 10.02
N VAL A 288 -47.38 70.94 9.88
CA VAL A 288 -48.74 70.41 10.09
C VAL A 288 -49.19 70.56 11.55
N ARG A 289 -48.31 70.25 12.53
CA ARG A 289 -48.58 70.48 13.97
C ARG A 289 -48.77 71.96 14.33
N GLU A 290 -48.10 72.86 13.61
CA GLU A 290 -48.21 74.31 13.74
C GLU A 290 -49.41 74.89 12.95
N GLY A 291 -50.27 74.04 12.38
CA GLY A 291 -51.51 74.44 11.71
C GLY A 291 -51.36 74.90 10.27
N LYS A 292 -50.24 74.59 9.61
CA LYS A 292 -50.04 74.79 8.17
C LYS A 292 -50.27 73.46 7.44
N GLY A 293 -51.52 73.11 7.18
CA GLY A 293 -51.90 71.91 6.42
C GLY A 293 -52.75 72.28 5.21
N GLY A 294 -52.33 71.86 4.01
CA GLY A 294 -53.17 71.79 2.82
C GLY A 294 -53.93 70.47 2.76
N ASP A 295 -55.11 70.55 2.14
CA ASP A 295 -56.09 69.56 1.67
C ASP A 295 -56.09 68.11 2.22
N ASP A 296 -57.26 67.72 2.74
CA ASP A 296 -57.60 66.43 3.37
C ASP A 296 -57.29 65.17 2.51
N GLU A 297 -57.16 65.31 1.19
CA GLU A 297 -56.86 64.21 0.26
C GLU A 297 -55.45 63.60 0.45
N GLU A 298 -54.46 64.44 0.78
CA GLU A 298 -53.06 64.03 0.93
C GLU A 298 -52.85 63.18 2.20
N MET A 299 -53.65 63.44 3.25
CA MET A 299 -53.66 62.70 4.52
C MET A 299 -54.21 61.27 4.36
N THR A 300 -55.29 61.10 3.61
CA THR A 300 -55.90 59.78 3.34
C THR A 300 -54.97 58.87 2.53
N SER A 301 -54.18 59.42 1.62
CA SER A 301 -53.19 58.68 0.83
C SER A 301 -52.09 58.06 1.70
N SER A 302 -51.52 58.81 2.64
CA SER A 302 -50.47 58.32 3.55
C SER A 302 -50.95 57.25 4.54
N ILE A 303 -52.23 57.30 4.94
CA ILE A 303 -52.85 56.26 5.80
C ILE A 303 -53.06 54.96 5.00
N LEU A 304 -53.47 55.06 3.73
CA LEU A 304 -53.61 53.91 2.83
C LEU A 304 -52.25 53.23 2.54
N GLU A 305 -51.19 54.02 2.33
CA GLU A 305 -49.83 53.51 2.11
C GLU A 305 -49.27 52.78 3.36
N SER A 306 -49.65 53.24 4.56
CA SER A 306 -49.29 52.58 5.82
C SER A 306 -49.96 51.21 6.01
N SER A 307 -51.17 51.02 5.48
CA SER A 307 -51.89 49.73 5.55
C SER A 307 -51.22 48.64 4.69
N ASP A 308 -50.69 49.01 3.52
CA ASP A 308 -50.01 48.03 2.65
C ASP A 308 -48.69 47.56 3.27
N ILE A 309 -47.95 48.46 3.91
CA ILE A 309 -46.73 48.12 4.67
C ILE A 309 -47.06 47.12 5.80
N LEU A 310 -48.14 47.33 6.55
CA LEU A 310 -48.55 46.41 7.62
C LEU A 310 -48.88 45.01 7.08
N HIS A 311 -49.53 44.91 5.92
CA HIS A 311 -49.80 43.63 5.28
C HIS A 311 -48.54 42.94 4.74
N GLN A 312 -47.56 43.69 4.24
CA GLN A 312 -46.28 43.14 3.81
C GLN A 312 -45.48 42.60 5.00
N VAL A 313 -45.44 43.35 6.11
CA VAL A 313 -44.76 42.91 7.35
C VAL A 313 -45.41 41.63 7.90
N SER A 314 -46.74 41.56 7.95
CA SER A 314 -47.45 40.35 8.41
C SER A 314 -47.14 39.13 7.54
N ARG A 315 -47.05 39.29 6.21
CA ARG A 315 -46.65 38.21 5.31
C ARG A 315 -45.22 37.73 5.58
N LEU A 316 -44.27 38.64 5.75
CA LEU A 316 -42.87 38.30 6.05
C LEU A 316 -42.75 37.57 7.39
N LEU A 317 -43.45 38.02 8.43
CA LEU A 317 -43.46 37.34 9.73
C LEU A 317 -43.97 35.89 9.60
N SER A 318 -45.03 35.66 8.81
CA SER A 318 -45.56 34.31 8.57
C SER A 318 -44.63 33.42 7.74
N GLN A 319 -43.75 34.00 6.92
CA GLN A 319 -42.76 33.26 6.14
C GLN A 319 -41.55 32.86 7.01
N ILE A 320 -41.10 33.78 7.86
CA ILE A 320 -40.02 33.52 8.82
C ILE A 320 -40.43 32.42 9.80
N ASP A 321 -41.65 32.48 10.33
CA ASP A 321 -42.14 31.46 11.27
C ASP A 321 -42.12 30.06 10.66
N ARG A 322 -42.57 29.92 9.40
CA ARG A 322 -42.51 28.66 8.64
C ARG A 322 -41.09 28.18 8.38
N ALA A 323 -40.16 29.09 8.04
CA ALA A 323 -38.77 28.74 7.81
C ALA A 323 -38.08 28.23 9.09
N LEU A 324 -38.33 28.89 10.22
CA LEU A 324 -37.81 28.46 11.53
C LEU A 324 -38.36 27.10 11.95
N GLU A 325 -39.62 26.81 11.67
CA GLU A 325 -40.22 25.51 11.98
C GLU A 325 -39.62 24.38 11.11
N GLN A 326 -39.31 24.66 9.85
CA GLN A 326 -38.67 23.72 8.94
C GLN A 326 -37.23 23.40 9.36
N GLU A 327 -36.47 24.42 9.76
CA GLU A 327 -35.09 24.26 10.26
C GLU A 327 -35.06 23.38 11.52
N ARG A 328 -35.99 23.58 12.46
CA ARG A 328 -36.10 22.73 13.66
C ARG A 328 -36.37 21.27 13.32
N LYS A 329 -37.27 21.00 12.36
CA LYS A 329 -37.58 19.63 11.91
C LYS A 329 -36.37 18.96 11.27
N PHE A 330 -35.62 19.71 10.46
CA PHE A 330 -34.41 19.23 9.82
C PHE A 330 -33.31 18.91 10.84
N ASN A 331 -33.08 19.80 11.80
CA ASN A 331 -32.08 19.61 12.86
C ASN A 331 -32.42 18.40 13.75
N ALA A 332 -33.70 18.23 14.13
CA ALA A 332 -34.14 17.08 14.91
C ALA A 332 -33.98 15.75 14.14
N LEU A 333 -34.18 15.75 12.81
CA LEU A 333 -33.95 14.57 11.99
C LEU A 333 -32.45 14.25 11.87
N HIS A 334 -31.62 15.27 11.66
CA HIS A 334 -30.16 15.14 11.61
C HIS A 334 -29.59 14.58 12.91
N GLU A 335 -30.05 15.09 14.05
CA GLU A 335 -29.62 14.62 15.37
C GLU A 335 -29.99 13.15 15.57
N ASN A 336 -31.24 12.76 15.28
CA ASN A 336 -31.67 11.37 15.35
C ASN A 336 -30.88 10.43 14.43
N PHE A 337 -30.55 10.89 13.22
CA PHE A 337 -29.76 10.09 12.27
C PHE A 337 -28.32 9.91 12.76
N ASN A 338 -27.69 10.98 13.25
CA ASN A 338 -26.35 10.94 13.81
C ASN A 338 -26.28 10.05 15.05
N THR A 339 -27.26 10.10 15.95
CA THR A 339 -27.32 9.20 17.12
C THR A 339 -27.38 7.73 16.68
N LYS A 340 -28.25 7.39 15.72
CA LYS A 340 -28.34 6.02 15.21
C LYS A 340 -27.07 5.54 14.52
N LEU A 341 -26.39 6.42 13.77
CA LEU A 341 -25.12 6.10 13.16
C LEU A 341 -24.04 5.85 14.20
N ASN A 342 -23.95 6.71 15.22
CA ASN A 342 -22.99 6.53 16.30
C ASN A 342 -23.23 5.22 17.06
N ASP A 343 -24.49 4.89 17.40
CA ASP A 343 -24.83 3.63 18.06
C ASP A 343 -24.45 2.41 17.20
N LEU A 344 -24.68 2.47 15.89
CA LEU A 344 -24.32 1.39 14.97
C LEU A 344 -22.81 1.22 14.86
N VAL A 345 -22.07 2.33 14.74
CA VAL A 345 -20.60 2.33 14.70
C VAL A 345 -20.04 1.77 16.00
N GLU A 346 -20.54 2.20 17.15
CA GLU A 346 -20.13 1.68 18.47
C GLU A 346 -20.41 0.18 18.60
N THR A 347 -21.58 -0.27 18.16
CA THR A 347 -21.92 -1.70 18.16
C THR A 347 -20.98 -2.52 17.27
N ARG A 348 -20.74 -2.06 16.02
CA ARG A 348 -19.87 -2.77 15.07
C ARG A 348 -18.42 -2.78 15.51
N THR A 349 -17.93 -1.67 16.05
CA THR A 349 -16.57 -1.60 16.59
C THR A 349 -16.39 -2.52 17.79
N ALA A 350 -17.39 -2.63 18.68
CA ALA A 350 -17.35 -3.58 19.78
C ALA A 350 -17.36 -5.05 19.30
N GLU A 351 -18.19 -5.39 18.32
CA GLU A 351 -18.23 -6.72 17.70
C GLU A 351 -16.87 -7.09 17.06
N LEU A 352 -16.31 -6.18 16.27
CA LEU A 352 -15.00 -6.37 15.62
C LEU A 352 -13.89 -6.53 16.66
N HIS A 353 -13.88 -5.71 17.70
CA HIS A 353 -12.87 -5.79 18.75
C HIS A 353 -12.96 -7.12 19.53
N ALA A 354 -14.18 -7.62 19.77
CA ALA A 354 -14.38 -8.92 20.39
C ALA A 354 -13.90 -10.08 19.49
N ALA A 355 -14.21 -10.03 18.19
CA ALA A 355 -13.75 -11.02 17.21
C ALA A 355 -12.21 -11.01 17.08
N TYR A 356 -11.60 -9.83 17.05
CA TYR A 356 -10.15 -9.66 17.02
C TYR A 356 -9.49 -10.29 18.25
N LYS A 357 -10.00 -10.00 19.46
CA LYS A 357 -9.48 -10.62 20.70
C LYS A 357 -9.60 -12.14 20.70
N GLN A 358 -10.67 -12.71 20.14
CA GLN A 358 -10.82 -14.16 20.01
C GLN A 358 -9.79 -14.74 19.04
N LEU A 359 -9.56 -14.08 17.90
CA LEU A 359 -8.56 -14.49 16.92
C LEU A 359 -7.15 -14.44 17.52
N GLU A 360 -6.83 -13.35 18.24
CA GLU A 360 -5.55 -13.17 18.93
C GLU A 360 -5.34 -14.26 19.99
N ALA A 361 -6.35 -14.55 20.82
CA ALA A 361 -6.28 -15.62 21.81
C ALA A 361 -6.10 -17.00 21.16
N ALA A 362 -6.77 -17.27 20.03
CA ALA A 362 -6.61 -18.51 19.28
C ALA A 362 -5.20 -18.64 18.68
N SER A 363 -4.64 -17.55 18.14
CA SER A 363 -3.27 -17.50 17.64
C SER A 363 -2.25 -17.70 18.77
N ALA A 364 -2.48 -17.05 19.91
CA ALA A 364 -1.67 -17.19 21.11
C ALA A 364 -1.62 -18.66 21.60
N ALA A 365 -2.78 -19.31 21.68
CA ALA A 365 -2.92 -20.70 22.05
C ALA A 365 -2.26 -21.65 21.02
N LYS A 366 -2.41 -21.35 19.71
CA LYS A 366 -1.78 -22.13 18.63
C LYS A 366 -0.26 -22.15 18.78
N SER A 367 0.40 -21.00 18.90
CA SER A 367 1.88 -21.04 19.02
C SER A 367 2.35 -21.54 20.38
N GLN A 368 1.60 -21.35 21.48
CA GLN A 368 1.93 -22.00 22.76
C GLN A 368 1.87 -23.53 22.66
N PHE A 369 0.85 -24.06 21.99
CA PHE A 369 0.73 -25.50 21.73
C PHE A 369 1.89 -26.02 20.89
N LEU A 370 2.24 -25.34 19.79
CA LEU A 370 3.35 -25.74 18.92
C LEU A 370 4.71 -25.67 19.65
N ALA A 371 4.94 -24.64 20.46
CA ALA A 371 6.15 -24.53 21.27
C ALA A 371 6.27 -25.65 22.31
N SER A 372 5.18 -25.97 23.02
CA SER A 372 5.17 -27.05 24.00
C SER A 372 5.37 -28.42 23.34
N MET A 373 4.68 -28.68 22.21
CA MET A 373 4.81 -29.95 21.49
C MET A 373 6.23 -30.13 20.93
N SER A 374 6.86 -29.07 20.43
CA SER A 374 8.25 -29.14 19.97
C SER A 374 9.20 -29.60 21.07
N HIS A 375 9.10 -29.03 22.27
CA HIS A 375 9.94 -29.44 23.40
C HIS A 375 9.72 -30.92 23.77
N GLU A 376 8.45 -31.35 23.81
CA GLU A 376 8.06 -32.74 24.08
C GLU A 376 8.52 -33.72 22.99
N PHE A 377 8.65 -33.28 21.74
CA PHE A 377 9.17 -34.10 20.65
C PHE A 377 10.71 -34.11 20.60
N ARG A 378 11.36 -33.00 20.92
CA ARG A 378 12.83 -32.87 20.88
C ARG A 378 13.52 -33.86 21.82
N THR A 379 12.98 -34.09 23.01
CA THR A 379 13.55 -35.02 24.00
C THR A 379 13.58 -36.49 23.54
N PRO A 380 12.46 -37.13 23.14
CA PRO A 380 12.48 -38.50 22.66
C PRO A 380 13.22 -38.64 21.33
N LEU A 381 13.14 -37.63 20.45
CA LEU A 381 13.82 -37.66 19.15
C LEU A 381 15.35 -37.61 19.33
N ASN A 382 15.86 -36.74 20.20
CA ASN A 382 17.28 -36.70 20.54
C ASN A 382 17.75 -38.00 21.21
N ALA A 383 16.90 -38.67 22.00
CA ALA A 383 17.21 -39.97 22.56
C ALA A 383 17.32 -41.05 21.47
N ILE A 384 16.41 -41.07 20.49
CA ILE A 384 16.42 -42.00 19.35
C ILE A 384 17.66 -41.77 18.47
N ILE A 385 17.99 -40.51 18.16
CA ILE A 385 19.19 -40.11 17.41
C ILE A 385 20.47 -40.55 18.15
N GLY A 386 20.51 -40.35 19.47
CA GLY A 386 21.66 -40.76 20.29
C GLY A 386 21.82 -42.28 20.38
N PHE A 387 20.72 -43.03 20.51
CA PHE A 387 20.76 -44.49 20.52
C PHE A 387 21.13 -45.08 19.15
N SER A 388 20.66 -44.49 18.06
CA SER A 388 21.04 -44.94 16.72
C SER A 388 22.52 -44.67 16.44
N GLN A 389 23.04 -43.51 16.84
CA GLN A 389 24.46 -43.19 16.75
C GLN A 389 25.33 -44.11 17.62
N PHE A 390 24.85 -44.48 18.81
CA PHE A 390 25.53 -45.45 19.68
C PHE A 390 25.55 -46.86 19.05
N LEU A 391 24.47 -47.27 18.39
CA LEU A 391 24.39 -48.55 17.66
C LEU A 391 25.33 -48.58 16.45
N GLU A 392 25.44 -47.47 15.70
CA GLU A 392 26.40 -47.32 14.60
C GLU A 392 27.84 -47.51 15.07
N MET A 393 28.19 -47.02 16.26
CA MET A 393 29.55 -47.12 16.83
C MET A 393 29.89 -48.52 17.39
N GLN A 394 28.93 -49.23 17.99
CA GLN A 394 29.18 -50.47 18.74
C GLN A 394 29.05 -51.75 17.90
N CYS A 395 28.36 -51.73 16.77
CA CYS A 395 28.02 -52.93 15.99
C CYS A 395 28.35 -52.80 14.49
N PRO A 396 29.63 -52.68 14.10
CA PRO A 396 30.04 -52.44 12.70
C PRO A 396 29.73 -53.59 11.72
N ASN A 397 29.27 -54.77 12.21
CA ASN A 397 29.01 -55.97 11.41
C ASN A 397 27.53 -56.36 11.28
N LEU A 398 26.60 -55.62 11.90
CA LEU A 398 25.16 -55.76 11.66
C LEU A 398 24.75 -54.74 10.60
N ASN A 399 23.91 -55.11 9.62
CA ASN A 399 23.44 -54.21 8.55
C ASN A 399 23.02 -52.84 9.12
N ASN A 400 23.95 -51.88 9.00
CA ASN A 400 23.96 -50.60 9.71
C ASN A 400 23.02 -49.56 9.08
N THR A 401 22.30 -49.96 8.02
CA THR A 401 21.41 -49.10 7.24
C THR A 401 20.25 -48.60 8.10
N TYR A 402 19.65 -49.43 8.95
CA TYR A 402 18.50 -49.00 9.76
C TYR A 402 18.87 -48.03 10.88
N ALA A 403 20.05 -48.17 11.51
CA ALA A 403 20.52 -47.21 12.50
C ALA A 403 20.83 -45.86 11.86
N HIS A 404 21.46 -45.89 10.68
CA HIS A 404 21.71 -44.71 9.86
C HIS A 404 20.42 -44.01 9.42
N ASP A 405 19.45 -44.76 8.90
CA ASP A 405 18.17 -44.24 8.45
C ASP A 405 17.35 -43.65 9.62
N ILE A 406 17.38 -44.28 10.79
CA ILE A 406 16.75 -43.76 12.01
C ILE A 406 17.45 -42.47 12.47
N HIS A 407 18.78 -42.40 12.39
CA HIS A 407 19.54 -41.20 12.73
C HIS A 407 19.20 -40.03 11.78
N GLN A 408 19.26 -40.28 10.47
CA GLN A 408 19.00 -39.28 9.43
C GLN A 408 17.54 -38.81 9.46
N SER A 409 16.58 -39.73 9.60
CA SER A 409 15.15 -39.40 9.72
C SER A 409 14.85 -38.62 10.99
N GLY A 410 15.55 -38.93 12.10
CA GLY A 410 15.46 -38.18 13.35
C GLY A 410 15.96 -36.74 13.21
N GLN A 411 17.10 -36.53 12.56
CA GLN A 411 17.62 -35.18 12.30
C GLN A 411 16.73 -34.38 11.35
N ALA A 412 16.22 -35.01 10.28
CA ALA A 412 15.32 -34.36 9.33
C ALA A 412 14.02 -33.92 10.02
N LEU A 413 13.43 -34.76 10.86
CA LEU A 413 12.22 -34.41 11.61
C LEU A 413 12.47 -33.28 12.62
N LEU A 414 13.63 -33.27 13.29
CA LEU A 414 14.00 -32.21 14.22
C LEU A 414 14.10 -30.86 13.50
N ALA A 415 14.74 -30.84 12.33
CA ALA A 415 14.87 -29.63 11.51
C ALA A 415 13.50 -29.10 11.06
N ILE A 416 12.56 -29.96 10.69
CA ILE A 416 11.19 -29.57 10.32
C ILE A 416 10.46 -28.95 11.52
N ILE A 417 10.57 -29.57 12.70
CA ILE A 417 9.96 -29.07 13.92
C ILE A 417 10.53 -27.69 14.31
N ASP A 418 11.84 -27.53 14.24
CA ASP A 418 12.53 -26.26 14.53
C ASP A 418 12.13 -25.17 13.51
N GLN A 419 11.99 -25.49 12.22
CA GLN A 419 11.55 -24.55 11.20
C GLN A 419 10.09 -24.10 11.39
N ILE A 420 9.19 -25.01 11.75
CA ILE A 420 7.79 -24.67 12.06
C ILE A 420 7.72 -23.74 13.27
N LEU A 421 8.56 -23.97 14.27
CA LEU A 421 8.71 -23.10 15.44
C LEU A 421 9.10 -21.67 15.06
N VAL A 422 10.18 -21.50 14.28
CA VAL A 422 10.66 -20.19 13.82
C VAL A 422 9.58 -19.46 13.03
N LEU A 423 8.86 -20.17 12.14
CA LEU A 423 7.76 -19.59 11.38
C LEU A 423 6.63 -19.09 12.30
N THR A 424 6.30 -19.86 13.34
CA THR A 424 5.24 -19.50 14.30
C THR A 424 5.62 -18.38 15.28
N GLU A 425 6.92 -18.15 15.49
CA GLU A 425 7.44 -16.99 16.22
C GLU A 425 7.47 -15.74 15.33
N MET A 426 7.80 -15.91 14.04
CA MET A 426 7.78 -14.82 13.05
C MET A 426 6.38 -14.24 12.80
N ASP A 427 5.33 -15.08 12.84
CA ASP A 427 3.93 -14.67 12.65
C ASP A 427 3.40 -13.72 13.75
N ARG A 428 4.14 -13.47 14.83
CA ARG A 428 3.71 -12.64 15.97
C ARG A 428 4.23 -11.20 15.96
N ASP A 429 4.81 -10.72 14.86
CA ASP A 429 5.49 -9.40 14.77
C ASP A 429 6.64 -9.17 15.78
N THR A 430 6.91 -10.13 16.67
CA THR A 430 7.92 -10.03 17.75
C THR A 430 9.11 -10.95 17.49
N VAL A 431 9.84 -10.74 16.39
CA VAL A 431 11.21 -11.27 16.30
C VAL A 431 12.14 -10.29 16.99
N HIS A 432 12.46 -10.56 18.26
CA HIS A 432 13.45 -9.78 19.00
C HIS A 432 14.86 -10.12 18.51
N VAL A 433 15.35 -9.34 17.56
CA VAL A 433 16.76 -9.41 17.14
C VAL A 433 17.62 -8.71 18.19
N ASN A 434 18.41 -9.49 18.92
CA ASN A 434 19.37 -8.92 19.87
C ASN A 434 20.58 -8.35 19.10
N VAL A 435 20.88 -7.06 19.36
CA VAL A 435 22.00 -6.38 18.70
C VAL A 435 23.22 -6.48 19.60
N ASP A 436 24.20 -7.27 19.17
CA ASP A 436 25.46 -7.43 19.92
C ASP A 436 26.68 -7.40 18.97
N THR A 437 27.86 -7.16 19.55
CA THR A 437 29.14 -7.21 18.84
C THR A 437 29.57 -8.66 18.71
N ILE A 438 29.83 -9.10 17.48
CA ILE A 438 30.17 -10.49 17.18
C ILE A 438 31.64 -10.57 16.78
N ASP A 439 32.38 -11.49 17.42
CA ASP A 439 33.75 -11.80 17.03
C ASP A 439 33.75 -12.84 15.88
N LEU A 440 34.12 -12.37 14.69
CA LEU A 440 34.20 -13.23 13.52
C LEU A 440 35.37 -14.22 13.61
N ASP A 441 36.39 -13.93 14.42
CA ASP A 441 37.54 -14.83 14.61
C ASP A 441 37.12 -16.11 15.35
N GLU A 442 36.01 -16.08 16.11
CA GLU A 442 35.43 -17.26 16.76
C GLU A 442 34.39 -17.97 15.87
N ILE A 443 33.51 -17.20 15.21
CA ILE A 443 32.37 -17.79 14.48
C ILE A 443 32.78 -18.40 13.14
N LEU A 444 33.67 -17.76 12.38
CA LEU A 444 34.06 -18.27 11.06
C LEU A 444 34.70 -19.67 11.13
N PRO A 445 35.67 -19.93 12.03
CA PRO A 445 36.24 -21.27 12.18
C PRO A 445 35.20 -22.33 12.58
N ALA A 446 34.26 -21.98 13.46
CA ALA A 446 33.20 -22.89 13.88
C ALA A 446 32.23 -23.21 12.73
N ALA A 447 31.82 -22.20 11.96
CA ALA A 447 30.96 -22.37 10.80
C ALA A 447 31.63 -23.21 9.70
N ILE A 448 32.92 -22.96 9.43
CA ILE A 448 33.72 -23.76 8.48
C ILE A 448 33.85 -25.20 8.99
N GLY A 449 34.14 -25.39 10.27
CA GLY A 449 34.22 -26.72 10.89
C GLY A 449 32.92 -27.52 10.76
N ALA A 450 31.76 -26.85 10.91
CA ALA A 450 30.46 -27.47 10.76
C ALA A 450 30.18 -28.00 9.34
N ILE A 451 30.74 -27.33 8.31
CA ILE A 451 30.57 -27.74 6.91
C ILE A 451 31.75 -28.53 6.35
N GLN A 452 32.89 -28.60 7.05
CA GLN A 452 34.12 -29.24 6.57
C GLN A 452 33.90 -30.72 6.22
N GLY A 453 33.17 -31.46 7.05
CA GLY A 453 32.87 -32.87 6.76
C GLY A 453 31.97 -33.08 5.55
N LEU A 454 31.18 -32.07 5.15
CA LEU A 454 30.42 -32.09 3.90
C LEU A 454 31.32 -31.71 2.72
N ALA A 455 32.14 -30.67 2.89
CA ALA A 455 33.11 -30.20 1.90
C ALA A 455 34.10 -31.30 1.48
N ASP A 456 34.62 -32.06 2.45
CA ASP A 456 35.54 -33.19 2.21
C ASP A 456 34.86 -34.31 1.42
N ARG A 457 33.58 -34.61 1.71
CA ARG A 457 32.79 -35.62 0.98
C ARG A 457 32.49 -35.19 -0.45
N MET A 458 32.34 -33.88 -0.68
CA MET A 458 32.04 -33.30 -1.99
C MET A 458 33.31 -32.92 -2.79
N GLY A 459 34.49 -33.11 -2.21
CA GLY A 459 35.77 -32.74 -2.85
C GLY A 459 35.94 -31.23 -3.04
N VAL A 460 35.28 -30.41 -2.22
CA VAL A 460 35.31 -28.95 -2.31
C VAL A 460 36.23 -28.39 -1.23
N THR A 461 37.14 -27.48 -1.59
CA THR A 461 37.97 -26.77 -0.62
C THR A 461 37.28 -25.49 -0.17
N VAL A 462 36.96 -25.41 1.13
CA VAL A 462 36.45 -24.19 1.75
C VAL A 462 37.62 -23.36 2.25
N SER A 463 37.74 -22.13 1.77
CA SER A 463 38.74 -21.16 2.23
C SER A 463 38.06 -19.87 2.66
N SER A 464 38.52 -19.28 3.76
CA SER A 464 38.04 -18.01 4.28
C SER A 464 39.15 -16.97 4.31
N THR A 465 38.89 -15.78 3.77
CA THR A 465 39.76 -14.61 3.89
C THR A 465 38.93 -13.44 4.40
N TRP A 466 39.31 -12.90 5.57
CA TRP A 466 38.74 -11.67 6.10
C TRP A 466 39.83 -10.82 6.75
N THR A 467 39.58 -9.52 6.84
CA THR A 467 40.41 -8.60 7.59
C THR A 467 39.81 -8.41 8.99
N PRO A 468 40.58 -8.54 10.09
CA PRO A 468 40.07 -8.29 11.43
C PRO A 468 39.67 -6.82 11.56
N SER A 469 38.36 -6.58 11.56
CA SER A 469 37.75 -5.32 11.93
C SER A 469 36.53 -5.66 12.75
N THR A 470 36.28 -4.97 13.85
CA THR A 470 35.06 -5.15 14.64
C THR A 470 33.84 -4.82 13.76
N TRP A 471 33.06 -5.84 13.40
CA TRP A 471 31.83 -5.66 12.63
C TRP A 471 30.67 -5.39 13.59
N THR A 472 30.03 -4.23 13.44
CA THR A 472 28.75 -3.94 14.07
C THR A 472 27.64 -4.12 13.04
N ARG A 473 26.65 -4.95 13.36
CA ARG A 473 25.46 -5.11 12.53
C ARG A 473 24.58 -3.87 12.75
N SER A 474 24.61 -2.88 11.87
CA SER A 474 23.65 -1.77 11.90
C SER A 474 22.45 -2.11 11.02
N CYS A 475 21.31 -2.36 11.64
CA CYS A 475 19.99 -2.15 11.02
C CYS A 475 19.48 -0.78 11.51
N PRO A 476 18.66 -0.03 10.74
CA PRO A 476 18.17 1.27 11.19
C PRO A 476 17.41 1.10 12.51
N PRO A 477 17.51 2.05 13.46
CA PRO A 477 16.70 2.00 14.65
C PRO A 477 15.22 2.04 14.24
N GLN A 478 14.48 0.99 14.60
CA GLN A 478 13.03 1.11 14.69
C GLN A 478 12.74 2.17 15.75
N SER A 479 11.92 3.16 15.40
CA SER A 479 11.34 4.08 16.36
C SER A 479 10.66 3.25 17.46
N ALA A 480 11.14 3.41 18.69
CA ALA A 480 10.50 2.86 19.87
C ALA A 480 9.04 3.36 19.99
N PRO A 481 8.15 2.58 20.63
CA PRO A 481 6.71 2.87 20.72
C PRO A 481 6.37 4.21 21.40
#